data_AF-A0A1J3HZ49-F1
#
_entry.id   AF-A0A1J3HZ49-F1
#
_cell.length_a   1.000
_cell.length_b   1.000
_cell.length_c   1.000
_cell.angle_alpha   90.00
_cell.angle_beta   90.00
_cell.angle_gamma   90.00
#
_symmetry.space_group_name_H-M   'P 1'
#
loop_
_entity.id
_entity.type
_entity.pdbx_description
1 polymer ?
#
loop_
_entity_poly.entity_id
_entity_poly.type
_entity_poly.pdbx_seq_one_letter_code
_entity_poly.pdbx_strand_id
1 'polypeptide(L)'
;AGFYNAIDVFVNPTLRAQGLDHTLLEAMVSGKPVLATKLASITGSVVVGPHLGHTFSPNVESLTEAISKVVSDGTEELQRKGKEARERS
;
A
#
# COMPACT_ATOMS: atom_id res chain seq x y z
N ALA A 1 -17.09 3.41 1.96
CA ALA A 1 -16.15 4.08 1.04
C ALA A 1 -15.65 5.45 1.54
N GLY A 2 -16.34 6.16 2.45
CA GLY A 2 -15.94 7.52 2.85
C GLY A 2 -14.49 7.68 3.35
N PHE A 3 -14.00 6.75 4.19
CA PHE A 3 -12.62 6.77 4.68
C PHE A 3 -11.60 6.64 3.54
N TYR A 4 -11.69 5.57 2.73
CA TYR A 4 -10.76 5.34 1.63
C TYR A 4 -10.81 6.45 0.57
N ASN A 5 -11.99 7.02 0.31
CA ASN A 5 -12.11 8.12 -0.64
C ASN A 5 -11.42 9.41 -0.17
N ALA A 6 -11.20 9.58 1.13
CA ALA A 6 -10.60 10.76 1.74
C ALA A 6 -9.06 10.69 1.86
N ILE A 7 -8.44 9.57 1.47
CA ILE A 7 -6.98 9.37 1.56
C ILE A 7 -6.36 9.15 0.18
N ASP A 8 -5.08 9.50 0.03
CA ASP A 8 -4.29 9.26 -1.18
C ASP A 8 -3.59 7.89 -1.17
N VAL A 9 -3.27 7.36 0.02
CA VAL A 9 -2.57 6.09 0.23
C VAL A 9 -3.06 5.44 1.52
N PHE A 10 -3.13 4.11 1.56
CA PHE A 10 -3.39 3.37 2.78
C PHE A 10 -2.10 2.75 3.32
N VAL A 11 -1.80 2.96 4.61
CA VAL A 11 -0.58 2.46 5.25
C VAL A 11 -0.92 1.35 6.24
N ASN A 12 -0.28 0.18 6.08
CA ASN A 12 -0.39 -0.94 7.00
C ASN A 12 0.99 -1.30 7.59
N PRO A 13 1.31 -0.85 8.81
CA PRO A 13 2.59 -1.09 9.48
C PRO A 13 2.57 -2.34 10.39
N THR A 14 1.88 -3.40 10.00
CA THR A 14 1.80 -4.61 10.83
C THR A 14 3.16 -5.26 11.06
N LEU A 15 3.41 -5.64 12.31
CA LEU A 15 4.55 -6.49 12.68
C LEU A 15 4.20 -7.98 12.68
N ARG A 16 2.93 -8.32 12.41
CA ARG A 16 2.45 -9.69 12.46
C ARG A 16 2.41 -10.28 11.04
N ALA A 17 3.14 -11.36 10.84
CA ALA A 17 2.95 -12.23 9.68
C ALA A 17 1.66 -13.05 9.87
N GLN A 18 0.50 -12.45 9.60
CA GLN A 18 -0.80 -13.11 9.69
C GLN A 18 -1.55 -12.87 8.39
N GLY A 19 -1.85 -13.94 7.65
CA GLY A 19 -2.87 -14.01 6.60
C GLY A 19 -2.84 -12.96 5.48
N LEU A 20 -3.90 -13.00 4.66
CA LEU A 20 -4.23 -11.98 3.67
C LEU A 20 -4.90 -10.83 4.41
N ASP A 21 -4.24 -9.68 4.51
CA ASP A 21 -4.79 -8.55 5.26
C ASP A 21 -5.97 -7.93 4.50
N HIS A 22 -7.19 -8.12 5.04
CA HIS A 22 -8.40 -7.62 4.41
C HIS A 22 -8.40 -6.10 4.27
N THR A 23 -7.74 -5.36 5.17
CA THR A 23 -7.69 -3.89 5.09
C THR A 23 -6.87 -3.41 3.89
N LEU A 24 -5.85 -4.18 3.49
CA LEU A 24 -5.11 -3.92 2.26
C LEU A 24 -5.99 -4.15 1.03
N LEU A 25 -6.77 -5.24 1.01
CA LEU A 25 -7.70 -5.50 -0.10
C LEU A 25 -8.80 -4.45 -0.20
N GLU A 26 -9.38 -4.03 0.93
CA GLU A 26 -10.39 -2.97 0.97
C GLU A 26 -9.85 -1.65 0.42
N ALA A 27 -8.60 -1.31 0.73
CA ALA A 27 -7.92 -0.16 0.16
C ALA A 27 -7.75 -0.30 -1.37
N MET A 28 -7.26 -1.45 -1.83
CA MET A 28 -7.07 -1.72 -3.26
C MET A 28 -8.38 -1.67 -4.04
N VAL A 29 -9.44 -2.33 -3.57
CA VAL A 29 -10.79 -2.29 -4.17
C VAL A 29 -11.34 -0.86 -4.22
N SER A 30 -10.98 -0.04 -3.23
CA SER A 30 -11.32 1.40 -3.18
C SER A 30 -10.45 2.28 -4.09
N GLY A 31 -9.56 1.69 -4.88
CA GLY A 31 -8.67 2.42 -5.79
C GLY A 31 -7.55 3.15 -5.07
N LYS A 32 -7.08 2.63 -3.94
CA LYS A 32 -6.02 3.25 -3.14
C LYS A 32 -4.73 2.45 -3.26
N PRO A 33 -3.60 3.08 -3.59
CA PRO A 33 -2.31 2.43 -3.48
C PRO A 33 -2.01 2.12 -2.02
N VAL A 34 -1.17 1.11 -1.79
CA VAL A 34 -0.87 0.60 -0.46
C VAL A 34 0.60 0.76 -0.09
N LEU A 35 0.88 1.16 1.14
CA LEU A 35 2.21 1.12 1.75
C LEU A 35 2.18 0.10 2.88
N ALA A 36 2.92 -1.00 2.74
CA ALA A 36 2.82 -2.11 3.70
C ALA A 36 4.19 -2.61 4.18
N THR A 37 4.24 -3.16 5.39
CA THR A 37 5.46 -3.81 5.87
C THR A 37 5.85 -4.96 4.92
N LYS A 38 7.16 -5.08 4.65
CA LYS A 38 7.73 -6.08 3.74
C LYS A 38 7.78 -7.45 4.42
N LEU A 39 6.62 -8.08 4.50
CA LEU A 39 6.45 -9.47 4.95
C LEU A 39 6.16 -10.35 3.73
N ALA A 40 6.71 -11.58 3.72
CA ALA A 40 6.53 -12.51 2.61
C ALA A 40 5.04 -12.78 2.30
N SER A 41 4.19 -12.81 3.33
CA SER A 41 2.73 -12.96 3.19
C SER A 41 2.09 -11.80 2.43
N ILE A 42 2.62 -10.57 2.56
CA ILE A 42 2.09 -9.36 1.92
C ILE A 42 2.65 -9.23 0.50
N THR A 43 3.97 -9.38 0.32
CA THR A 43 4.61 -9.22 -1.00
C THR A 43 4.27 -10.37 -1.95
N GLY A 44 3.98 -11.56 -1.40
CA GLY A 44 3.63 -12.73 -2.20
C GLY A 44 2.16 -12.76 -2.66
N SER A 45 1.28 -11.93 -2.09
CA SER A 45 -0.17 -12.01 -2.36
C SER A 45 -0.82 -10.66 -2.70
N VAL A 46 -0.42 -9.56 -2.06
CA VAL A 46 -1.07 -8.24 -2.16
C VAL A 46 -0.20 -7.25 -2.94
N VAL A 47 0.97 -6.90 -2.40
CA VAL A 47 1.86 -5.88 -2.99
C VAL A 47 2.88 -6.55 -3.90
N VAL A 48 2.44 -6.93 -5.09
CA VAL A 48 3.28 -7.60 -6.10
C VAL A 48 3.98 -6.55 -6.96
N GLY A 49 5.01 -5.93 -6.40
CA GLY A 49 5.85 -4.95 -7.09
C GLY A 49 5.44 -3.48 -6.90
N PRO A 50 6.25 -2.55 -7.44
CA PRO A 50 6.17 -1.12 -7.11
C PRO A 50 4.99 -0.37 -7.76
N HIS A 51 4.28 -1.00 -8.70
CA HIS A 51 3.20 -0.40 -9.47
C HIS A 51 1.86 -0.37 -8.70
N LEU A 52 1.74 -1.12 -7.60
CA LEU A 52 0.56 -1.14 -6.74
C LEU A 52 0.73 -0.29 -5.46
N GLY A 53 1.97 0.14 -5.20
CA GLY A 53 2.34 0.77 -3.95
C GLY A 53 3.78 0.48 -3.55
N HIS A 54 4.08 0.61 -2.26
CA HIS A 54 5.43 0.49 -1.71
C HIS A 54 5.48 -0.49 -0.55
N THR A 55 6.68 -1.00 -0.25
CA THR A 55 6.91 -1.76 0.98
C THR A 55 8.12 -1.26 1.74
N PHE A 56 8.15 -1.53 3.04
CA PHE A 56 9.22 -1.08 3.94
C PHE A 56 9.60 -2.15 4.95
N SER A 57 10.85 -2.17 5.39
CA SER A 57 11.30 -3.03 6.49
C SER A 57 10.63 -2.62 7.80
N PRO A 58 10.37 -3.52 8.76
CA PRO A 58 9.64 -3.22 10.01
C PRO A 58 10.46 -2.38 11.01
N ASN A 59 10.86 -1.18 10.59
CA ASN A 59 11.57 -0.19 11.40
C ASN A 59 11.18 1.23 10.96
N VAL A 60 11.39 2.19 11.85
CA VAL A 60 10.98 3.59 11.67
C VAL A 60 11.72 4.26 10.50
N GLU A 61 13.00 3.95 10.33
CA GLU A 61 13.84 4.55 9.28
C GLU A 61 13.32 4.19 7.89
N SER A 62 13.08 2.90 7.63
CA SER A 62 12.55 2.41 6.37
C SER A 62 11.11 2.87 6.12
N LEU A 63 10.28 2.96 7.16
CA LEU A 63 8.94 3.55 7.03
C LEU A 63 9.01 5.02 6.61
N THR A 64 9.90 5.80 7.22
CA THR A 64 10.09 7.23 6.92
C THR A 64 10.55 7.43 5.47
N GLU A 65 11.51 6.61 5.03
CA GLU A 65 11.99 6.63 3.65
C GLU A 65 10.86 6.27 2.65
N ALA A 66 10.05 5.25 2.97
CA ALA A 66 8.95 4.83 2.12
C ALA A 66 7.82 5.87 2.05
N ILE A 67 7.51 6.55 3.16
CA ILE A 67 6.57 7.69 3.16
C ILE A 67 7.10 8.82 2.28
N SER A 68 8.40 9.12 2.35
CA SER A 68 9.02 10.15 1.50
C SER A 68 8.90 9.82 0.01
N LYS A 69 9.05 8.55 -0.36
CA LYS A 69 8.82 8.07 -1.75
C LYS A 69 7.36 8.22 -2.17
N VAL A 70 6.41 7.85 -1.32
CA VAL A 70 4.97 8.03 -1.57
C VAL A 70 4.63 9.51 -1.80
N VAL A 71 5.17 10.41 -0.99
CA VAL A 71 4.98 11.86 -1.17
C VAL A 71 5.60 12.34 -2.49
N SER A 72 6.75 11.78 -2.88
CA SER A 72 7.46 12.15 -4.11
C SER A 72 6.80 11.64 -5.39
N ASP A 73 6.04 10.55 -5.33
CA ASP A 73 5.25 10.04 -6.46
C ASP A 73 4.22 11.09 -6.94
N GLY A 74 3.68 11.89 -6.00
CA GLY A 74 2.66 12.90 -6.30
C GLY A 74 1.31 12.32 -6.70
N THR A 75 0.32 13.20 -6.88
CA THR A 75 -1.09 12.80 -7.03
C THR A 75 -1.35 11.91 -8.25
N GLU A 76 -0.78 12.24 -9.42
CA GLU A 76 -1.04 11.50 -10.66
C GLU A 76 -0.57 10.05 -10.58
N GLU A 77 0.65 9.84 -10.07
CA GLU A 77 1.20 8.50 -9.93
C GLU A 77 0.46 7.70 -8.85
N LEU A 78 0.08 8.32 -7.72
CA LEU A 78 -0.72 7.65 -6.70
C LEU A 78 -2.10 7.24 -7.22
N GLN A 79 -2.74 8.08 -8.05
CA GLN A 79 -4.00 7.72 -8.71
C GLN A 79 -3.81 6.57 -9.72
N ARG A 80 -2.72 6.58 -10.50
CA ARG A 80 -2.38 5.48 -11.42
C ARG A 80 -2.19 4.17 -10.67
N LYS A 81 -1.36 4.17 -9.62
CA LYS A 81 -1.13 3.00 -8.76
C LYS A 81 -2.42 2.51 -8.10
N GLY A 82 -3.28 3.43 -7.66
CA GLY A 82 -4.60 3.12 -7.10
C GLY A 82 -5.53 2.44 -8.11
N LYS A 83 -5.55 2.90 -9.36
CA LYS A 83 -6.32 2.25 -10.44
C LYS A 83 -5.83 0.83 -10.70
N GLU A 84 -4.52 0.64 -10.79
CA GLU A 84 -3.92 -0.69 -10.99
C GLU A 84 -4.17 -1.64 -9.80
N ALA A 85 -4.10 -1.10 -8.58
CA ALA A 85 -4.46 -1.84 -7.37
C ALA A 85 -5.90 -2.37 -7.42
N ARG A 86 -6.85 -1.56 -7.89
CA ARG A 86 -8.26 -1.96 -8.04
C ARG A 86 -8.49 -2.96 -9.18
N GLU A 87 -7.76 -2.85 -10.27
CA GLU A 87 -7.87 -3.78 -11.40
C GLU A 87 -7.35 -5.18 -11.05
N ARG A 88 -6.42 -5.26 -10.10
CA ARG A 88 -5.85 -6.52 -9.61
C ARG A 88 -6.69 -7.19 -8.52
N SER A 89 -7.37 -6.40 -7.67
CA SER A 89 -8.05 -6.87 -6.44
C SER A 89 -9.21 -7.81 -6.70
#